data_AF-A0A662FUG8-F1
#
_entry.id   AF-A0A662FUG8-F1
#
_cell.length_a   1.000
_cell.length_b   1.000
_cell.length_c   1.000
_cell.angle_alpha   90.00
_cell.angle_beta   90.00
_cell.angle_gamma   90.00
#
_symmetry.space_group_name_H-M   'P 1'
#
loop_
_entity.id
_entity.type
_entity.pdbx_description
1 polymer ?
#
loop_
_entity_poly.entity_id
_entity_poly.type
_entity_poly.pdbx_seq_one_letter_code
_entity_poly.pdbx_strand_id
1 'polypeptide(L)'
;MLKAMRIEIIEFESKGRGAYDVTPLIREKVKECLEGLAIVSVLSPLTSIITIEYEPALLSDLEKLLEKIPSKNSFIKNSVFSKSLVIPIIEGEPELGSFQQIVLLDLNSDKGTRKIAVGVIKQ
;
A
#
# COMPACT_ATOMS: atom_id res chain seq x y z
N MET A 1 -16.04 14.12 -21.96
CA MET A 1 -16.21 14.50 -20.55
C MET A 1 -14.93 14.15 -19.81
N LEU A 2 -14.31 15.10 -19.10
CA LEU A 2 -13.19 14.82 -18.20
C LEU A 2 -13.73 14.07 -16.98
N LYS A 3 -13.27 12.84 -16.73
CA LYS A 3 -13.54 12.13 -15.48
C LYS A 3 -12.85 12.89 -14.35
N ALA A 4 -13.61 13.31 -13.35
CA ALA A 4 -13.05 14.01 -12.19
C ALA A 4 -12.21 13.02 -11.37
N MET A 5 -10.91 13.29 -11.24
CA MET A 5 -10.03 12.57 -10.33
C MET A 5 -9.99 13.32 -9.00
N ARG A 6 -10.29 12.63 -7.89
CA ARG A 6 -10.08 13.13 -6.54
C ARG A 6 -8.83 12.49 -5.98
N ILE A 7 -7.95 13.29 -5.37
CA ILE A 7 -6.78 12.79 -4.64
C ILE A 7 -6.89 13.24 -3.19
N GLU A 8 -6.68 12.31 -2.27
CA GLU A 8 -6.60 12.58 -0.84
C GLU A 8 -5.29 12.00 -0.29
N ILE A 9 -4.62 12.74 0.60
CA ILE A 9 -3.47 12.24 1.35
C ILE A 9 -3.96 11.84 2.73
N ILE A 10 -3.74 10.58 3.07
CA ILE A 10 -4.06 10.00 4.38
C ILE A 10 -2.77 9.72 5.15
N GLU A 11 -2.91 9.68 6.47
CA GLU A 11 -1.83 9.42 7.40
C GLU A 11 -2.01 8.04 8.06
N PHE A 12 -0.89 7.33 8.25
CA PHE A 12 -0.82 6.04 8.91
C PHE A 12 0.27 6.05 9.98
N GLU A 13 -0.06 5.70 11.22
CA GLU A 13 0.88 5.64 12.33
C GLU A 13 1.69 4.33 12.31
N SER A 14 2.87 4.36 11.70
CA SER A 14 3.77 3.22 11.63
C SER A 14 4.53 3.01 12.94
N LYS A 15 4.74 1.74 13.31
CA LYS A 15 5.61 1.35 14.43
C LYS A 15 7.08 1.23 14.01
N GLY A 16 7.44 1.62 12.79
CA GLY A 16 8.76 1.44 12.21
C GLY A 16 8.78 0.23 11.27
N ARG A 17 9.89 -0.51 11.25
CA ARG A 17 10.12 -1.58 10.28
C ARG A 17 9.06 -2.66 10.40
N GLY A 18 8.35 -2.93 9.32
CA GLY A 18 7.29 -3.94 9.31
C GLY A 18 6.40 -3.86 8.08
N ALA A 19 5.44 -4.77 8.03
CA ALA A 19 4.36 -4.79 7.05
C ALA A 19 3.05 -4.49 7.78
N TYR A 20 2.23 -3.59 7.23
CA TYR A 20 1.00 -3.13 7.86
C TYR A 20 -0.16 -3.21 6.88
N ASP A 21 -1.22 -3.93 7.26
CA ASP A 21 -2.46 -3.94 6.49
C ASP A 21 -3.13 -2.56 6.53
N VAL A 22 -3.21 -1.92 5.37
CA VAL A 22 -3.89 -0.63 5.18
C VAL A 22 -5.19 -0.78 4.39
N THR A 23 -5.60 -2.00 4.07
CA THR A 23 -6.84 -2.28 3.32
C THR A 23 -8.06 -1.61 3.94
N PRO A 24 -8.29 -1.64 5.28
CA PRO A 24 -9.44 -0.95 5.88
C PRO A 24 -9.43 0.56 5.60
N LEU A 25 -8.25 1.19 5.64
CA LEU A 25 -8.11 2.62 5.35
C LEU A 25 -8.41 2.93 3.89
N ILE A 26 -7.95 2.08 2.96
CA ILE A 26 -8.21 2.28 1.53
C ILE A 26 -9.70 2.08 1.22
N ARG A 27 -10.35 1.05 1.77
CA ARG A 27 -11.80 0.81 1.65
C ARG A 27 -12.61 2.05 2.01
N GLU A 28 -12.31 2.66 3.16
CA GLU A 28 -12.97 3.88 3.60
C GLU A 28 -12.83 5.06 2.62
N LYS A 29 -11.73 5.11 1.85
CA LYS A 29 -11.47 6.19 0.88
C LYS A 29 -12.11 5.95 -0.48
N VAL A 30 -12.41 4.70 -0.83
CA VAL A 30 -12.98 4.34 -2.14
C VAL A 30 -14.49 4.07 -2.11
N LYS A 31 -15.08 3.86 -0.93
CA LYS A 31 -16.51 3.49 -0.76
C LYS A 31 -17.55 4.36 -1.47
N GLU A 32 -17.25 5.62 -1.75
CA GLU A 32 -18.16 6.54 -2.47
C GLU A 32 -18.11 6.39 -4.00
N CYS A 33 -17.25 5.51 -4.52
CA CYS A 33 -17.07 5.24 -5.93
C CYS A 33 -17.53 3.81 -6.24
N LEU A 34 -18.74 3.65 -6.80
CA LEU A 34 -19.26 2.31 -7.10
C LEU A 34 -18.46 1.58 -8.19
N GLU A 35 -17.96 2.31 -9.19
CA GLU A 35 -17.19 1.72 -10.29
C GLU A 35 -16.09 2.71 -10.74
N GLY A 36 -14.85 2.24 -10.83
CA GLY A 36 -13.72 3.10 -11.19
C GLY A 36 -12.35 2.49 -10.90
N LEU A 37 -11.35 3.36 -10.72
CA LEU A 37 -9.99 2.97 -10.38
C LEU A 37 -9.52 3.71 -9.13
N ALA A 38 -8.89 2.98 -8.21
CA ALA A 38 -8.12 3.51 -7.09
C ALA A 38 -6.62 3.46 -7.43
N ILE A 39 -5.92 4.57 -7.23
CA ILE A 39 -4.46 4.67 -7.29
C ILE A 39 -3.96 4.90 -5.87
N VAL A 40 -3.29 3.92 -5.28
CA VAL A 40 -2.75 4.00 -3.92
C VAL A 40 -1.24 4.18 -4.03
N SER A 41 -0.70 5.32 -3.57
CA SER A 41 0.72 5.65 -3.68
C SER A 41 1.30 6.03 -2.32
N VAL A 42 2.45 5.48 -1.95
CA VAL A 42 3.15 5.90 -0.73
C VAL A 42 4.05 7.10 -1.02
N LEU A 43 3.99 8.11 -0.15
CA LEU A 43 4.76 9.35 -0.29
C LEU A 43 5.95 9.41 0.67
N SER A 44 5.95 8.58 1.71
CA SER A 44 7.01 8.54 2.71
C SER A 44 8.28 7.84 2.19
N PRO A 45 9.47 8.23 2.69
CA PRO A 45 10.72 7.54 2.36
C PRO A 45 10.73 6.12 2.92
N LEU A 46 11.48 5.23 2.28
CA LEU A 46 11.67 3.82 2.69
C LEU A 46 10.37 3.01 2.91
N THR A 47 9.24 3.49 2.40
CA THR A 47 7.99 2.73 2.37
C THR A 47 7.65 2.28 0.96
N SER A 48 6.96 1.16 0.82
CA SER A 48 6.38 0.67 -0.43
C SER A 48 4.95 0.22 -0.18
N ILE A 49 4.18 0.06 -1.24
CA ILE A 49 2.84 -0.51 -1.18
C ILE A 49 2.81 -1.77 -2.02
N ILE A 50 2.36 -2.87 -1.42
CA ILE A 50 2.35 -4.19 -2.04
C ILE A 50 0.97 -4.83 -1.84
N THR A 51 0.69 -5.87 -2.61
CA THR A 51 -0.35 -6.83 -2.26
C THR A 51 0.28 -8.13 -1.81
N ILE A 52 -0.21 -8.69 -0.72
CA ILE A 52 0.20 -9.98 -0.17
C ILE A 52 -0.95 -10.51 0.67
N GLU A 53 -0.99 -11.83 0.88
CA GLU A 53 -1.80 -12.39 1.95
C GLU A 53 -1.19 -12.02 3.31
N TYR A 54 -1.96 -11.25 4.09
CA TYR A 54 -1.55 -10.68 5.36
C TYR A 54 -1.63 -11.72 6.48
N GLU A 55 -0.80 -12.76 6.35
CA GLU A 55 -0.70 -13.89 7.25
C GLU A 55 0.72 -13.95 7.85
N PRO A 56 0.86 -14.22 9.16
CA PRO A 56 2.16 -14.18 9.84
C PRO A 56 3.31 -14.97 9.21
N ALA A 57 3.09 -16.19 8.71
CA ALA A 57 4.14 -16.99 8.09
C ALA A 57 4.61 -16.38 6.76
N LEU A 58 3.70 -15.90 5.91
CA LEU A 58 4.05 -15.20 4.67
C LEU A 58 4.78 -13.87 4.93
N LEU A 59 4.38 -13.12 5.96
CA LEU A 59 5.08 -11.91 6.37
C LEU A 59 6.50 -12.23 6.90
N SER A 60 6.67 -13.33 7.63
CA SER A 60 7.99 -13.80 8.06
C SER A 60 8.87 -14.19 6.87
N ASP A 61 8.32 -14.85 5.85
CA ASP A 61 9.06 -15.22 4.64
C ASP A 61 9.42 -14.00 3.78
N LEU A 62 8.54 -12.98 3.71
CA LEU A 62 8.86 -11.69 3.11
C LEU A 62 10.04 -11.01 3.83
N GLU A 63 10.10 -11.07 5.16
CA GLU A 63 11.23 -10.53 5.91
C GLU A 63 12.54 -11.28 5.60
N LYS A 64 12.51 -12.62 5.56
CA LYS A 64 13.67 -13.43 5.15
C LYS A 64 14.10 -13.13 3.72
N LEU A 65 13.16 -12.88 2.80
CA LEU A 65 13.46 -12.47 1.43
C LEU A 65 14.19 -11.12 1.41
N LEU A 66 13.72 -10.14 2.17
CA LEU A 66 14.37 -8.83 2.31
C LEU A 66 15.80 -8.96 2.86
N GLU A 67 16.06 -9.89 3.77
CA GLU A 67 17.40 -10.17 4.29
C GLU A 67 18.33 -10.76 3.24
N LYS A 68 17.82 -11.62 2.35
CA LYS A 68 18.59 -12.27 1.28
C LYS A 68 18.98 -11.33 0.14
N ILE A 69 18.34 -10.18 -0.01
CA ILE A 69 18.76 -9.16 -1.00
C ILE A 69 20.19 -8.72 -0.65
N PRO A 70 21.19 -8.88 -1.55
CA PRO A 70 22.61 -8.68 -1.26
C PRO A 70 23.01 -7.20 -1.23
N SER A 71 22.33 -6.42 -0.39
CA SER A 71 22.62 -5.01 -0.15
C SER A 71 22.32 -4.68 1.31
N LYS A 72 23.19 -3.89 1.95
CA LYS A 72 22.92 -3.36 3.30
C LYS A 72 22.08 -2.07 3.27
N ASN A 73 21.84 -1.51 2.09
CA ASN A 73 21.13 -0.26 1.93
C ASN A 73 19.62 -0.49 1.80
N SER A 74 18.83 -0.03 2.79
CA SER A 74 17.38 -0.16 2.79
C SER A 74 16.69 0.53 1.61
N PHE A 75 17.28 1.58 1.04
CA PHE A 75 16.73 2.23 -0.16
C PHE A 75 16.78 1.30 -1.38
N ILE A 76 17.86 0.52 -1.52
CA ILE A 76 17.99 -0.48 -2.59
C ILE A 76 17.03 -1.66 -2.37
N LYS A 77 16.86 -2.10 -1.12
CA LYS A 77 15.86 -3.14 -0.81
C LYS A 77 14.45 -2.66 -1.12
N ASN A 78 14.15 -1.42 -0.73
CA ASN A 78 12.85 -0.81 -0.94
C ASN A 78 12.53 -0.56 -2.43
N SER A 79 13.53 -0.24 -3.26
CA SER A 79 13.32 0.03 -4.70
C SER A 79 12.87 -1.18 -5.50
N VAL A 80 12.98 -2.40 -4.95
CA VAL A 80 12.46 -3.63 -5.57
C VAL A 80 10.93 -3.67 -5.53
N PHE A 81 10.31 -2.96 -4.58
CA PHE A 81 8.86 -2.98 -4.38
C PHE A 81 8.22 -1.70 -4.90
N SER A 82 7.01 -1.84 -5.45
CA SER A 82 6.25 -0.72 -6.01
C SER A 82 5.98 0.38 -4.99
N LYS A 83 6.01 1.63 -5.46
CA LYS A 83 5.58 2.81 -4.71
C LYS A 83 4.10 3.12 -4.87
N SER A 84 3.45 2.49 -5.85
CA SER A 84 2.03 2.64 -6.11
C SER A 84 1.40 1.36 -6.63
N LEU A 85 0.08 1.25 -6.44
CA LEU A 85 -0.79 0.22 -7.01
C LEU A 85 -1.97 0.90 -7.69
N VAL A 86 -2.46 0.29 -8.76
CA VAL A 86 -3.75 0.65 -9.38
C VAL A 86 -4.69 -0.53 -9.18
N ILE A 87 -5.85 -0.29 -8.61
CA ILE A 87 -6.80 -1.31 -8.16
C ILE A 87 -8.18 -0.92 -8.70
N PRO A 88 -8.89 -1.83 -9.40
CA PRO A 88 -10.28 -1.58 -9.78
C PRO A 88 -11.15 -1.38 -8.55
N ILE A 89 -12.20 -0.58 -8.69
CA ILE A 89 -13.24 -0.43 -7.68
C ILE A 89 -14.52 -1.01 -8.28
N ILE A 90 -15.13 -1.98 -7.59
CA ILE A 90 -16.37 -2.64 -7.98
C ILE A 90 -17.31 -2.65 -6.76
N GLU A 91 -18.53 -2.16 -6.94
CA GLU A 91 -19.54 -2.01 -5.88
C GLU A 91 -19.05 -1.24 -4.64
N GLY A 92 -18.15 -0.27 -4.84
CA GLY A 92 -17.59 0.53 -3.74
C GLY A 92 -16.41 -0.14 -3.02
N GLU A 93 -15.99 -1.32 -3.44
CA GLU A 93 -14.88 -2.06 -2.83
C GLU A 93 -13.65 -2.11 -3.77
N PRO A 94 -12.42 -2.04 -3.23
CA PRO A 94 -11.23 -2.32 -4.01
C PRO A 94 -11.21 -3.81 -4.39
N GLU A 95 -11.21 -4.10 -5.68
CA GLU A 95 -11.20 -5.46 -6.22
C GLU A 95 -9.80 -6.07 -6.07
N LEU A 96 -9.67 -7.04 -5.17
CA LEU A 96 -8.43 -7.74 -4.84
C LEU A 96 -8.61 -9.24 -5.03
N GLY A 97 -7.50 -9.97 -5.24
CA GLY A 97 -7.55 -11.44 -5.18
C GLY A 97 -8.04 -11.92 -3.80
N SER A 98 -8.67 -13.09 -3.72
CA SER A 98 -9.41 -13.56 -2.53
C SER A 98 -8.64 -13.54 -1.21
N PHE A 99 -7.31 -13.64 -1.27
CA PHE A 99 -6.44 -13.62 -0.11
C PHE A 99 -5.52 -12.40 -0.06
N GLN A 100 -5.67 -11.42 -0.96
CA GLN A 100 -4.77 -10.27 -1.04
C GLN A 100 -5.28 -9.13 -0.17
N GLN A 101 -4.35 -8.48 0.53
CA GLN A 101 -4.55 -7.21 1.22
C GLN A 101 -3.62 -6.15 0.63
N ILE A 102 -3.98 -4.88 0.79
CA ILE A 102 -3.14 -3.74 0.46
C ILE A 102 -2.27 -3.45 1.69
N VAL A 103 -0.95 -3.66 1.54
CA VAL A 103 -0.02 -3.65 2.67
C VAL A 103 1.05 -2.58 2.47
N LEU A 104 1.20 -1.71 3.47
CA LEU A 104 2.31 -0.79 3.60
C LEU A 104 3.53 -1.56 4.11
N LEU A 105 4.55 -1.70 3.27
CA LEU A 105 5.87 -2.20 3.68
C LEU A 105 6.74 -1.02 4.11
N ASP A 106 7.08 -0.93 5.39
CA ASP A 106 7.93 0.11 5.96
C ASP A 106 9.30 -0.45 6.31
N LEU A 107 10.37 0.11 5.73
CA LEU A 107 11.75 -0.25 6.06
C LEU A 107 12.47 0.78 6.93
N ASN A 108 11.78 1.82 7.42
CA ASN A 108 12.33 2.77 8.39
C ASN A 108 12.48 2.09 9.76
N SER A 109 13.55 2.37 10.49
CA SER A 109 13.75 1.80 11.84
C SER A 109 12.81 2.39 12.88
N ASP A 110 12.52 3.69 12.78
CA ASP A 110 11.77 4.44 13.78
C ASP A 110 10.27 4.50 13.49
N LYS A 111 9.48 4.50 14.55
CA LYS A 111 8.05 4.80 14.50
C LYS A 111 7.78 6.19 13.92
N GLY A 112 6.60 6.38 13.35
CA GLY A 112 6.10 7.69 12.98
C GLY A 112 5.06 7.65 11.86
N THR A 113 4.52 8.83 11.57
CA THR A 113 3.47 9.00 10.56
C THR A 113 4.01 8.74 9.15
N ARG A 114 3.27 7.95 8.38
CA ARG A 114 3.49 7.68 6.96
C ARG A 114 2.36 8.26 6.14
N LYS A 115 2.66 8.79 4.96
CA LYS A 115 1.69 9.43 4.07
C LYS A 115 1.40 8.53 2.88
N ILE A 116 0.12 8.31 2.62
CA ILE A 116 -0.39 7.53 1.49
C ILE A 116 -1.34 8.44 0.71
N ALA A 117 -1.09 8.63 -0.58
CA ALA A 117 -2.02 9.28 -1.49
C ALA A 117 -2.98 8.23 -2.06
N VAL A 118 -4.27 8.53 -2.01
CA VAL A 118 -5.34 7.73 -2.62
C VAL A 118 -6.02 8.59 -3.68
N GLY A 119 -5.79 8.25 -4.94
CA GLY A 119 -6.46 8.82 -6.10
C GLY A 119 -7.65 7.96 -6.51
N VAL A 120 -8.82 8.56 -6.73
CA VAL A 120 -10.00 7.86 -7.24
C VAL A 120 -10.43 8.49 -8.56
N ILE A 121 -10.50 7.66 -9.59
CA ILE A 121 -10.98 8.02 -10.92
C ILE A 121 -12.31 7.30 -11.14
N LYS A 122 -13.40 8.06 -11.19
CA LYS A 122 -14.75 7.51 -11.40
C LYS A 122 -14.98 7.13 -12.86
N GLN A 123 -15.75 6.08 -13.11
CA GLN A 123 -16.15 5.71 -14.46
C GLN A 123 -17.10 6.72 -15.12
#